data_AF-A0AAW2YG91-F1
#
_entry.id   AF-A0AAW2YG91-F1
#
_cell.length_a   1.000
_cell.length_b   1.000
_cell.length_c   1.000
_cell.angle_alpha   90.00
_cell.angle_beta   90.00
_cell.angle_gamma   90.00
#
_symmetry.space_group_name_H-M   'P 1'
#
loop_
_entity.id
_entity.type
_entity.pdbx_description
1 polymer ?
#
loop_
_entity_poly.entity_id
_entity_poly.type
_entity_poly.pdbx_seq_one_letter_code
_entity_poly.pdbx_strand_id
1 'polypeptide(L)'
;MATTKIFFSSSYSTFSLYVSVISLLSIASAFSPVDQYLVNCGSHSAATSDLDHRVFTGDASRYLTSTLTIQLESTDSQLTSPSPFYSTARAFDHPAHYTFPIRDRGTHHLVRLHFHPFRNNYNDLLEAEFHVVANGFLLLRYFRIPKTDNFPVIKEFVIPVASEELKIAFVPSGRSKFGFVNAIEVISAPQDLIADVAQLVDFEKNERVNGLLKNGFETVYRVNVGGFKVTSFNDSLWRTW
;
A
#
# COMPACT_ATOMS: atom_id res chain seq x y z
N MET A 1 16.82 77.54 -20.62
CA MET A 1 16.19 76.44 -21.37
C MET A 1 16.84 75.16 -20.88
N ALA A 2 16.25 74.48 -19.90
CA ALA A 2 16.81 73.29 -19.27
C ALA A 2 15.81 72.13 -19.44
N THR A 3 16.26 71.04 -20.05
CA THR A 3 15.44 69.89 -20.40
C THR A 3 15.77 68.75 -19.44
N THR A 4 14.85 68.44 -18.53
CA THR A 4 14.96 67.30 -17.61
C THR A 4 14.60 66.02 -18.36
N LYS A 5 15.57 65.12 -18.56
CA LYS A 5 15.32 63.75 -19.03
C LYS A 5 14.93 62.89 -17.84
N ILE A 6 13.71 62.36 -17.86
CA ILE A 6 13.22 61.39 -16.88
C ILE A 6 13.72 60.00 -17.34
N PHE A 7 14.53 59.34 -16.50
CA PHE A 7 14.95 57.97 -16.68
C PHE A 7 13.80 57.02 -16.28
N PHE A 8 13.19 56.35 -17.26
CA PHE A 8 12.36 55.16 -17.05
C PHE A 8 13.13 53.96 -17.58
N SER A 9 13.73 53.14 -16.70
CA SER A 9 14.08 51.74 -17.01
C SER A 9 14.86 51.13 -15.85
N SER A 10 14.17 50.42 -14.95
CA SER A 10 14.77 49.39 -14.07
C SER A 10 13.70 48.47 -13.45
N SER A 11 12.46 48.95 -13.30
CA SER A 11 11.42 48.21 -12.56
C SER A 11 10.78 47.03 -13.29
N TYR A 12 10.89 46.94 -14.62
CA TYR A 12 10.27 45.83 -15.38
C TYR A 12 11.09 44.53 -15.32
N SER A 13 12.42 44.64 -15.18
CA SER A 13 13.33 43.49 -15.13
C SER A 13 13.20 42.71 -13.82
N THR A 14 13.08 43.42 -12.69
CA THR A 14 12.88 42.80 -11.37
C THR A 14 11.50 42.15 -11.26
N PHE A 15 10.44 42.76 -11.81
CA PHE A 15 9.10 42.17 -11.83
C PHE A 15 9.03 40.88 -12.65
N SER A 16 9.72 40.83 -13.80
CA SER A 16 9.84 39.62 -14.63
C SER A 16 10.59 38.48 -13.92
N LEU A 17 11.60 38.82 -13.11
CA LEU A 17 12.35 37.85 -12.30
C LEU A 17 11.52 37.30 -11.13
N TYR A 18 10.70 38.15 -10.49
CA TYR A 18 9.78 37.71 -9.44
C TYR A 18 8.69 36.78 -9.96
N VAL A 19 8.10 37.07 -11.13
CA VAL A 19 7.10 36.20 -11.75
C VAL A 19 7.70 34.85 -12.14
N SER A 20 8.93 34.83 -12.66
CA SER A 20 9.62 33.58 -13.03
C SER A 20 10.03 32.73 -11.82
N VAL A 21 10.43 33.35 -10.69
CA VAL A 21 10.69 32.66 -9.41
C VAL A 21 9.38 32.14 -8.79
N ILE A 22 8.27 32.86 -8.90
CA ILE A 22 6.95 32.40 -8.41
C ILE A 22 6.40 31.24 -9.27
N SER A 23 6.66 31.21 -10.58
CA SER A 23 6.34 30.04 -11.42
C SER A 23 7.27 28.83 -11.21
N LEU A 24 8.49 29.06 -10.71
CA LEU A 24 9.39 27.99 -10.24
C LEU A 24 9.04 27.47 -8.84
N LEU A 25 8.27 28.24 -8.06
CA LEU A 25 7.53 27.76 -6.88
C LEU A 25 6.24 27.02 -7.30
N SER A 26 6.32 26.24 -8.37
CA SER A 26 5.43 25.11 -8.57
C SER A 26 5.67 24.19 -7.38
N ILE A 27 4.86 24.34 -6.34
CA ILE A 27 4.83 23.45 -5.18
C ILE A 27 4.78 22.05 -5.78
N ALA A 28 5.82 21.26 -5.57
CA ALA A 28 5.79 19.84 -5.87
C ALA A 28 4.67 19.26 -5.01
N SER A 29 3.46 19.21 -5.57
CA SER A 29 2.32 18.60 -4.92
C SER A 29 2.68 17.14 -4.77
N ALA A 30 2.88 16.70 -3.53
CA ALA A 30 2.94 15.28 -3.23
C ALA A 30 1.67 14.61 -3.78
N PHE A 31 1.82 13.45 -4.40
CA PHE A 31 0.67 12.68 -4.86
C PHE A 31 -0.27 12.41 -3.69
N SER A 32 -1.57 12.67 -3.88
CA SER A 32 -2.61 12.41 -2.91
C SER A 32 -3.58 11.38 -3.50
N PRO A 33 -3.63 10.15 -2.95
CA PRO A 33 -4.49 9.11 -3.47
C PRO A 33 -5.97 9.46 -3.28
N VAL A 34 -6.79 9.17 -4.29
CA VAL A 34 -8.25 9.33 -4.26
C VAL A 34 -8.89 8.31 -3.31
N ASP A 35 -8.43 7.06 -3.36
CA ASP A 35 -8.83 5.99 -2.44
C ASP A 35 -7.66 5.70 -1.49
N GLN A 36 -7.92 5.76 -0.18
CA GLN A 36 -6.90 5.52 0.84
C GLN A 36 -7.50 4.86 2.08
N TYR A 37 -7.34 3.54 2.16
CA TYR A 37 -7.80 2.73 3.28
C TYR A 37 -6.60 2.11 3.99
N LEU A 38 -6.44 2.45 5.27
CA LEU A 38 -5.45 1.86 6.16
C LEU A 38 -6.21 1.18 7.30
N VAL A 39 -6.16 -0.14 7.37
CA VAL A 39 -7.01 -0.95 8.25
C VAL A 39 -6.17 -1.69 9.28
N ASN A 40 -6.46 -1.46 10.56
CA ASN A 40 -5.97 -2.22 11.70
C ASN A 40 -6.89 -3.43 11.93
N CYS A 41 -6.45 -4.61 11.55
CA CYS A 41 -7.29 -5.82 11.53
C CYS A 41 -7.36 -6.46 12.92
N GLY A 42 -8.57 -6.83 13.34
CA GLY A 42 -8.82 -7.39 14.66
C GLY A 42 -8.84 -6.39 15.81
N SER A 43 -8.92 -5.09 15.51
CA SER A 43 -9.09 -4.04 16.50
C SER A 43 -10.34 -3.20 16.21
N HIS A 44 -10.99 -2.75 17.27
CA HIS A 44 -12.06 -1.74 17.19
C HIS A 44 -11.50 -0.31 17.16
N SER A 45 -10.30 -0.11 17.68
CA SER A 45 -9.67 1.21 17.81
C SER A 45 -8.70 1.48 16.68
N ALA A 46 -8.57 2.76 16.34
CA ALA A 46 -7.48 3.20 15.48
C ALA A 46 -6.14 3.09 16.20
N ALA A 47 -5.09 2.82 15.44
CA ALA A 47 -3.71 2.79 15.92
C ALA A 47 -2.83 3.60 14.97
N THR A 48 -1.85 4.30 15.52
CA THR A 48 -0.92 5.13 14.75
C THR A 48 0.38 4.38 14.58
N SER A 49 0.92 4.38 13.37
CA SER A 49 2.25 3.87 13.05
C SER A 49 3.33 4.69 13.74
N ASP A 50 4.28 4.02 14.38
CA ASP A 50 5.38 4.68 15.10
C ASP A 50 6.39 5.33 14.15
N LEU A 51 6.55 4.76 12.95
CA LEU A 51 7.60 5.17 12.00
C LEU A 51 7.20 6.34 11.09
N ASP A 52 5.93 6.39 10.69
CA ASP A 52 5.45 7.34 9.68
C ASP A 52 4.14 8.05 10.06
N HIS A 53 3.69 7.89 11.30
CA HIS A 53 2.52 8.55 11.89
C HIS A 53 1.21 8.35 11.11
N ARG A 54 1.14 7.30 10.29
CA ARG A 54 -0.08 6.92 9.58
C ARG A 54 -1.09 6.31 10.54
N VAL A 55 -2.35 6.71 10.42
CA VAL A 55 -3.44 6.20 11.25
C VAL A 55 -4.13 5.05 10.55
N PHE A 56 -4.06 3.86 11.15
CA PHE A 56 -4.78 2.67 10.73
C PHE A 56 -6.08 2.57 11.51
N THR A 57 -7.22 2.60 10.82
CA THR A 57 -8.54 2.53 11.45
C THR A 57 -8.91 1.08 11.78
N GLY A 58 -9.53 0.83 12.94
CA GLY A 58 -10.05 -0.49 13.28
C GLY A 58 -10.98 -1.07 12.21
N ASP A 59 -10.99 -2.39 12.09
CA ASP A 59 -11.68 -3.10 11.01
C ASP A 59 -13.18 -3.35 11.26
N ALA A 60 -13.62 -3.20 12.51
CA ALA A 60 -14.97 -3.49 12.93
C ALA A 60 -16.02 -2.64 12.19
N SER A 61 -17.04 -3.31 11.64
CA SER A 61 -18.28 -2.78 11.02
C SER A 61 -18.16 -1.92 9.75
N ARG A 62 -16.96 -1.48 9.35
CA ARG A 62 -16.80 -0.61 8.18
C ARG A 62 -16.37 -1.31 6.89
N TYR A 63 -15.48 -2.29 7.00
CA TYR A 63 -14.87 -2.96 5.83
C TYR A 63 -15.10 -4.48 5.85
N LEU A 64 -15.20 -5.06 7.04
CA LEU A 64 -15.40 -6.48 7.20
C LEU A 64 -16.88 -6.84 6.96
N THR A 65 -17.15 -7.55 5.88
CA THR A 65 -18.51 -7.94 5.49
C THR A 65 -18.92 -9.31 6.06
N SER A 66 -17.95 -10.13 6.48
CA SER A 66 -18.18 -11.48 6.98
C SER A 66 -18.42 -11.51 8.50
N THR A 67 -19.40 -12.27 8.95
CA THR A 67 -19.82 -12.34 10.37
C THR A 67 -19.07 -13.38 11.20
N LEU A 68 -18.50 -14.41 10.55
CA LEU A 68 -17.75 -15.48 11.20
C LEU A 68 -16.25 -15.23 11.06
N THR A 69 -15.69 -14.44 11.98
CA THR A 69 -14.26 -14.11 12.02
C THR A 69 -13.78 -13.97 13.46
N ILE A 70 -12.48 -14.14 13.72
CA ILE A 70 -11.93 -14.23 15.08
C ILE A 70 -11.01 -13.03 15.35
N GLN A 71 -11.28 -12.27 16.43
CA GLN A 71 -10.41 -11.21 16.97
C GLN A 71 -9.30 -11.83 17.79
N LEU A 72 -8.07 -11.54 17.39
CA LEU A 72 -6.86 -12.00 18.04
C LEU A 72 -6.05 -10.79 18.49
N GLU A 73 -5.55 -10.89 19.71
CA GLU A 73 -4.61 -9.97 20.32
C GLU A 73 -3.44 -10.78 20.87
N SER A 74 -2.23 -10.23 20.77
CA SER A 74 -1.02 -10.85 21.30
C SER A 74 -1.10 -10.95 22.81
N THR A 75 -0.78 -12.12 23.34
CA THR A 75 -0.60 -12.32 24.79
C THR A 75 0.85 -12.08 25.23
N ASP A 76 1.75 -11.85 24.28
CA ASP A 76 3.17 -11.64 24.54
C ASP A 76 3.45 -10.18 24.88
N SER A 77 3.74 -9.91 26.15
CA SER A 77 4.13 -8.59 26.64
C SER A 77 5.51 -8.13 26.16
N GLN A 78 6.31 -9.04 25.59
CA GLN A 78 7.65 -8.75 25.07
C GLN A 78 7.69 -8.68 23.53
N LEU A 79 6.54 -8.75 22.85
CA LEU A 79 6.48 -8.70 21.40
C LEU A 79 7.14 -7.40 20.89
N THR A 80 8.30 -7.54 20.27
CA THR A 80 9.00 -6.44 19.60
C THR A 80 8.34 -6.16 18.26
N SER A 81 7.32 -5.30 18.30
CA SER A 81 6.62 -4.86 17.11
C SER A 81 7.09 -3.48 16.65
N PRO A 82 7.24 -3.25 15.33
CA PRO A 82 7.54 -1.92 14.80
C PRO A 82 6.35 -0.95 14.82
N SER A 83 5.13 -1.41 15.12
CA SER A 83 3.95 -0.55 15.29
C SER A 83 2.84 -1.22 16.11
N PRO A 84 1.97 -0.47 16.80
CA PRO A 84 0.95 -1.03 17.69
C PRO A 84 -0.06 -1.95 16.97
N PHE A 85 -0.42 -1.68 15.71
CA PHE A 85 -1.39 -2.48 14.95
C PHE A 85 -0.92 -3.89 14.56
N TYR A 86 0.34 -4.26 14.84
CA TYR A 86 0.79 -5.64 14.66
C TYR A 86 0.56 -6.52 15.90
N SER A 87 0.14 -5.96 17.03
CA SER A 87 -0.27 -6.76 18.21
C SER A 87 -1.67 -7.36 18.04
N THR A 88 -2.42 -6.95 17.03
CA THR A 88 -3.76 -7.46 16.71
C THR A 88 -3.78 -8.13 15.34
N ALA A 89 -4.71 -9.07 15.17
CA ALA A 89 -5.00 -9.68 13.88
C ALA A 89 -6.48 -10.06 13.76
N ARG A 90 -6.98 -10.05 12.53
CA ARG A 90 -8.21 -10.77 12.17
C ARG A 90 -7.84 -12.14 11.64
N ALA A 91 -8.40 -13.18 12.25
CA ALA A 91 -8.26 -14.56 11.79
C ALA A 91 -9.57 -15.09 11.17
N PHE A 92 -9.39 -16.07 10.29
CA PHE A 92 -10.43 -16.68 9.47
C PHE A 92 -10.26 -18.20 9.54
N ASP A 93 -11.31 -18.90 9.96
CA ASP A 93 -11.46 -20.37 9.91
C ASP A 93 -12.41 -20.81 8.77
N HIS A 94 -13.12 -19.85 8.18
CA HIS A 94 -13.93 -19.97 6.98
C HIS A 94 -13.56 -18.89 5.96
N PRO A 95 -13.89 -19.08 4.67
CA PRO A 95 -13.70 -18.04 3.66
C PRO A 95 -14.43 -16.76 4.06
N ALA A 96 -13.69 -15.66 4.14
CA ALA A 96 -14.20 -14.36 4.55
C ALA A 96 -13.54 -13.26 3.73
N HIS A 97 -14.18 -12.09 3.62
CA HIS A 97 -13.65 -10.99 2.83
C HIS A 97 -13.88 -9.62 3.46
N TYR A 98 -12.96 -8.72 3.11
CA TYR A 98 -13.12 -7.28 3.24
C TYR A 98 -13.66 -6.70 1.94
N THR A 99 -14.48 -5.65 2.07
CA THR A 99 -15.02 -4.89 0.95
C THR A 99 -14.67 -3.42 1.12
N PHE A 100 -14.05 -2.84 0.11
CA PHE A 100 -13.65 -1.44 0.06
C PHE A 100 -14.40 -0.73 -1.06
N PRO A 101 -15.11 0.38 -0.80
CA PRO A 101 -15.69 1.18 -1.87
C PRO A 101 -14.58 1.86 -2.68
N ILE A 102 -14.71 1.89 -4.00
CA ILE A 102 -13.68 2.40 -4.93
C ILE A 102 -14.22 3.60 -5.68
N ARG A 103 -13.55 4.73 -5.49
CA ARG A 103 -13.86 6.00 -6.14
C ARG A 103 -13.07 6.18 -7.42
N ASP A 104 -11.79 5.83 -7.43
CA ASP A 104 -10.92 5.97 -8.59
C ASP A 104 -10.97 4.71 -9.45
N ARG A 105 -12.06 4.54 -10.18
CA ARG A 105 -12.31 3.33 -10.96
C ARG A 105 -11.52 3.34 -12.26
N GLY A 106 -11.18 2.15 -12.76
CA GLY A 106 -10.45 1.98 -14.01
C GLY A 106 -8.97 2.33 -13.92
N THR A 107 -8.46 2.57 -12.70
CA THR A 107 -7.04 2.74 -12.39
C THR A 107 -6.54 1.52 -11.61
N HIS A 108 -5.26 1.55 -11.25
CA HIS A 108 -4.64 0.53 -10.41
C HIS A 108 -4.69 0.94 -8.95
N HIS A 109 -4.88 -0.04 -8.08
CA HIS A 109 -4.75 0.13 -6.65
C HIS A 109 -3.58 -0.69 -6.15
N LEU A 110 -2.80 -0.06 -5.28
CA LEU A 110 -1.81 -0.70 -4.47
C LEU A 110 -2.51 -1.37 -3.29
N VAL A 111 -2.30 -2.67 -3.15
CA VAL A 111 -2.81 -3.51 -2.05
C VAL A 111 -1.63 -4.01 -1.24
N ARG A 112 -1.51 -3.62 0.04
CA ARG A 112 -0.54 -4.21 0.98
C ARG A 112 -1.24 -5.05 2.01
N LEU A 113 -0.71 -6.25 2.21
CA LEU A 113 -1.15 -7.20 3.22
C LEU A 113 -0.01 -7.40 4.21
N HIS A 114 -0.32 -7.20 5.48
CA HIS A 114 0.66 -7.21 6.56
C HIS A 114 0.47 -8.43 7.45
N PHE A 115 1.56 -9.17 7.65
CA PHE A 115 1.58 -10.38 8.46
C PHE A 115 2.71 -10.32 9.50
N HIS A 116 2.33 -10.19 10.76
CA HIS A 116 3.18 -10.27 11.93
C HIS A 116 2.61 -11.38 12.83
N PRO A 117 3.15 -12.61 12.75
CA PRO A 117 2.67 -13.71 13.56
C PRO A 117 3.01 -13.44 15.02
N PHE A 118 2.08 -13.75 15.90
CA PHE A 118 2.28 -13.74 17.35
C PHE A 118 1.59 -14.96 17.95
N ARG A 119 1.96 -15.27 19.20
CA ARG A 119 1.29 -16.32 19.96
C ARG A 119 0.08 -15.76 20.67
N ASN A 120 -1.00 -16.52 20.64
CA ASN A 120 -2.17 -16.34 21.48
C ASN A 120 -2.44 -17.68 22.21
N ASN A 121 -3.30 -17.66 23.22
CA ASN A 121 -3.74 -18.84 23.98
C ASN A 121 -4.31 -19.98 23.13
N TYR A 122 -4.81 -19.71 21.91
CA TYR A 122 -5.51 -20.70 21.08
C TYR A 122 -4.75 -21.11 19.81
N ASN A 123 -3.96 -20.20 19.22
CA ASN A 123 -3.37 -20.38 17.89
C ASN A 123 -1.94 -19.83 17.85
N ASP A 124 -1.04 -20.58 17.20
CA ASP A 124 0.25 -20.05 16.73
C ASP A 124 0.08 -19.58 15.28
N LEU A 125 0.15 -18.27 15.06
CA LEU A 125 -0.06 -17.67 13.74
C LEU A 125 1.00 -18.10 12.70
N LEU A 126 2.15 -18.65 13.12
CA LEU A 126 3.14 -19.21 12.20
C LEU A 126 2.64 -20.45 11.45
N GLU A 127 1.64 -21.15 11.98
CA GLU A 127 1.07 -22.36 11.37
C GLU A 127 -0.03 -22.06 10.33
N ALA A 128 -0.34 -20.78 10.10
CA ALA A 128 -1.38 -20.36 9.16
C ALA A 128 -1.07 -20.82 7.73
N GLU A 129 -2.09 -21.32 7.03
CA GLU A 129 -2.01 -21.62 5.60
C GLU A 129 -3.30 -21.21 4.88
N PHE A 130 -3.21 -20.26 3.95
CA PHE A 130 -4.39 -19.70 3.30
C PHE A 130 -4.09 -19.16 1.90
N HIS A 131 -5.17 -18.90 1.15
CA HIS A 131 -5.12 -18.13 -0.08
C HIS A 131 -5.63 -16.71 0.17
N VAL A 132 -5.16 -15.77 -0.65
CA VAL A 132 -5.76 -14.43 -0.74
C VAL A 132 -6.14 -14.15 -2.18
N VAL A 133 -7.39 -13.76 -2.38
CA VAL A 133 -7.94 -13.39 -3.69
C VAL A 133 -8.47 -11.97 -3.64
N ALA A 134 -8.12 -11.14 -4.61
CA ALA A 134 -8.65 -9.79 -4.74
C ALA A 134 -9.28 -9.59 -6.11
N ASN A 135 -10.60 -9.36 -6.20
CA ASN A 135 -11.34 -9.19 -7.45
C ASN A 135 -10.95 -10.16 -8.59
N GLY A 136 -10.79 -11.45 -8.25
CA GLY A 136 -10.41 -12.50 -9.21
C GLY A 136 -8.90 -12.71 -9.40
N PHE A 137 -8.05 -11.81 -8.91
CA PHE A 137 -6.60 -12.03 -8.85
C PHE A 137 -6.25 -12.91 -7.65
N LEU A 138 -5.61 -14.06 -7.90
CA LEU A 138 -5.03 -14.89 -6.85
C LEU A 138 -3.71 -14.26 -6.40
N LEU A 139 -3.76 -13.44 -5.35
CA LEU A 139 -2.60 -12.71 -4.83
C LEU A 139 -1.63 -13.64 -4.10
N LEU A 140 -2.16 -14.54 -3.27
CA LEU A 140 -1.38 -15.47 -2.47
C LEU A 140 -1.99 -16.87 -2.56
N ARG A 141 -1.14 -17.88 -2.80
CA ARG A 141 -1.57 -19.28 -2.95
C ARG A 141 -0.83 -20.19 -1.98
N TYR A 142 -1.58 -20.95 -1.17
CA TYR A 142 -1.02 -21.80 -0.10
C TYR A 142 0.02 -21.05 0.74
N PHE A 143 -0.27 -19.79 1.03
CA PHE A 143 0.67 -18.90 1.68
C PHE A 143 0.83 -19.31 3.13
N ARG A 144 2.09 -19.46 3.52
CA ARG A 144 2.53 -19.70 4.89
C ARG A 144 3.48 -18.58 5.27
N ILE A 145 3.50 -18.25 6.56
CA ILE A 145 4.45 -17.26 7.06
C ILE A 145 5.88 -17.81 6.93
N PRO A 146 6.80 -17.08 6.27
CA PRO A 146 8.20 -17.47 6.22
C PRO A 146 8.78 -17.61 7.64
N LYS A 147 9.59 -18.64 7.87
CA LYS A 147 10.33 -18.82 9.12
C LYS A 147 11.53 -17.86 9.13
N THR A 148 11.29 -16.63 9.57
CA THR A 148 12.29 -15.56 9.68
C THR A 148 12.04 -14.78 10.97
N ASP A 149 13.06 -14.09 11.47
CA ASP A 149 12.92 -13.15 12.58
C ASP A 149 12.58 -11.72 12.10
N ASN A 150 12.54 -11.50 10.77
CA ASN A 150 12.27 -10.20 10.18
C ASN A 150 10.77 -10.00 9.94
N PHE A 151 10.04 -9.65 11.01
CA PHE A 151 8.63 -9.30 10.94
C PHE A 151 8.42 -7.78 11.01
N PRO A 152 7.32 -7.26 10.42
CA PRO A 152 6.27 -7.95 9.68
C PRO A 152 6.72 -8.38 8.26
N VAL A 153 6.05 -9.41 7.72
CA VAL A 153 6.08 -9.71 6.29
C VAL A 153 5.01 -8.88 5.60
N ILE A 154 5.42 -8.02 4.67
CA ILE A 154 4.52 -7.17 3.88
C ILE A 154 4.49 -7.70 2.45
N LYS A 155 3.29 -8.00 1.95
CA LYS A 155 3.05 -8.38 0.55
C LYS A 155 2.36 -7.23 -0.16
N GLU A 156 3.01 -6.70 -1.19
CA GLU A 156 2.53 -5.55 -1.95
C GLU A 156 2.17 -5.96 -3.38
N PHE A 157 0.96 -5.60 -3.79
CA PHE A 157 0.44 -5.86 -5.12
C PHE A 157 -0.06 -4.57 -5.76
N VAL A 158 -0.03 -4.50 -7.08
CA VAL A 158 -0.68 -3.44 -7.87
C VAL A 158 -1.65 -4.13 -8.82
N ILE A 159 -2.95 -3.89 -8.62
CA ILE A 159 -4.01 -4.56 -9.39
C ILE A 159 -4.97 -3.55 -10.02
N PRO A 160 -5.46 -3.79 -11.25
CA PRO A 160 -6.47 -2.94 -11.86
C PRO A 160 -7.83 -3.15 -11.18
N VAL A 161 -8.55 -2.05 -10.89
CA VAL A 161 -9.88 -2.11 -10.27
C VAL A 161 -10.89 -1.29 -11.08
N ALA A 162 -11.72 -1.99 -11.85
CA ALA A 162 -12.78 -1.39 -12.65
C ALA A 162 -14.15 -1.35 -11.95
N SER A 163 -14.33 -2.13 -10.88
CA SER A 163 -15.59 -2.25 -10.15
C SER A 163 -15.79 -1.13 -9.13
N GLU A 164 -17.02 -1.00 -8.63
CA GLU A 164 -17.37 -0.03 -7.58
C GLU A 164 -16.78 -0.40 -6.21
N GLU A 165 -16.38 -1.66 -6.05
CA GLU A 165 -15.81 -2.20 -4.82
C GLU A 165 -14.59 -3.06 -5.12
N LEU A 166 -13.62 -3.06 -4.21
CA LEU A 166 -12.54 -4.04 -4.14
C LEU A 166 -12.84 -5.03 -3.02
N LYS A 167 -12.96 -6.31 -3.38
CA LYS A 167 -13.16 -7.41 -2.43
C LYS A 167 -11.88 -8.19 -2.26
N ILE A 168 -11.36 -8.25 -1.03
CA ILE A 168 -10.18 -9.02 -0.66
C ILE A 168 -10.62 -10.18 0.22
N ALA A 169 -10.59 -11.39 -0.33
CA ALA A 169 -11.00 -12.62 0.33
C ALA A 169 -9.80 -13.41 0.85
N PHE A 170 -9.92 -13.87 2.09
CA PHE A 170 -9.02 -14.78 2.75
C PHE A 170 -9.68 -16.15 2.82
N VAL A 171 -9.00 -17.16 2.29
CA VAL A 171 -9.56 -18.52 2.15
C VAL A 171 -8.64 -19.49 2.89
N PRO A 172 -9.01 -19.93 4.10
CA PRO A 172 -8.25 -20.91 4.86
C PRO A 172 -8.04 -22.21 4.08
N SER A 173 -6.87 -22.81 4.23
CA SER A 173 -6.46 -24.00 3.47
C SER A 173 -5.54 -24.91 4.28
N GLY A 174 -5.10 -26.00 3.66
CA GLY A 174 -4.14 -26.92 4.28
C GLY A 174 -4.67 -27.62 5.54
N ARG A 175 -3.74 -28.01 6.40
CA ARG A 175 -4.04 -28.74 7.65
C ARG A 175 -4.48 -27.82 8.77
N SER A 176 -3.91 -26.61 8.86
CA SER A 176 -4.23 -25.65 9.91
C SER A 176 -5.63 -25.06 9.74
N LYS A 177 -6.15 -24.99 8.50
CA LYS A 177 -7.49 -24.49 8.18
C LYS A 177 -7.76 -23.11 8.76
N PHE A 178 -6.73 -22.28 8.89
CA PHE A 178 -6.90 -20.89 9.29
C PHE A 178 -5.96 -19.96 8.51
N GLY A 179 -6.39 -18.72 8.35
CA GLY A 179 -5.59 -17.60 7.86
C GLY A 179 -5.75 -16.38 8.75
N PHE A 180 -4.87 -15.39 8.58
CA PHE A 180 -4.97 -14.15 9.34
C PHE A 180 -4.37 -12.97 8.57
N VAL A 181 -4.66 -11.76 9.03
CA VAL A 181 -4.03 -10.52 8.58
C VAL A 181 -4.00 -9.52 9.73
N ASN A 182 -2.90 -8.77 9.87
CA ASN A 182 -2.74 -7.74 10.90
C ASN A 182 -3.16 -6.37 10.39
N ALA A 183 -2.81 -6.06 9.13
CA ALA A 183 -3.20 -4.81 8.50
C ALA A 183 -3.40 -4.95 7.00
N ILE A 184 -4.27 -4.10 6.45
CA ILE A 184 -4.54 -4.00 5.02
C ILE A 184 -4.40 -2.53 4.62
N GLU A 185 -3.64 -2.27 3.55
CA GLU A 185 -3.61 -0.98 2.88
C GLU A 185 -4.23 -1.15 1.48
N VAL A 186 -5.15 -0.26 1.10
CA VAL A 186 -5.70 -0.13 -0.26
C VAL A 186 -5.57 1.33 -0.67
N ILE A 187 -4.75 1.61 -1.68
CA ILE A 187 -4.37 2.96 -2.07
C ILE A 187 -4.48 3.09 -3.59
N SER A 188 -5.22 4.07 -4.11
CA SER A 188 -5.24 4.35 -5.56
C SER A 188 -3.85 4.77 -6.03
N ALA A 189 -3.36 4.20 -7.12
CA ALA A 189 -2.05 4.48 -7.69
C ALA A 189 -2.13 5.50 -8.85
N PRO A 190 -1.06 6.26 -9.10
CA PRO A 190 -0.93 7.07 -10.31
C PRO A 190 -1.05 6.22 -11.58
N GLN A 191 -1.70 6.75 -12.62
CA GLN A 191 -1.89 6.05 -13.90
C GLN A 191 -0.56 5.73 -14.60
N ASP A 192 0.48 6.51 -14.35
CA ASP A 192 1.81 6.36 -14.91
C ASP A 192 2.75 5.51 -14.04
N LEU A 193 2.26 4.91 -12.94
CA LEU A 193 3.07 4.07 -12.06
C LEU A 193 3.60 2.83 -12.79
N ILE A 194 2.81 2.24 -13.70
CA ILE A 194 3.17 1.06 -14.49
C ILE A 194 2.97 1.41 -15.97
N ALA A 195 3.96 1.10 -16.80
CA ALA A 195 3.82 1.25 -18.25
C ALA A 195 2.98 0.10 -18.84
N ASP A 196 2.11 0.39 -19.81
CA ASP A 196 1.35 -0.65 -20.52
C ASP A 196 2.20 -1.52 -21.45
N VAL A 197 3.46 -1.16 -21.61
CA VAL A 197 4.38 -1.70 -22.59
C VAL A 197 5.66 -2.13 -21.89
N ALA A 198 6.14 -3.32 -22.21
CA ALA A 198 7.50 -3.75 -21.90
C ALA A 198 8.18 -4.36 -23.12
N GLN A 199 9.47 -4.61 -22.99
CA GLN A 199 10.26 -5.34 -23.98
C GLN A 199 10.65 -6.69 -23.39
N LEU A 200 10.23 -7.77 -24.06
CA LEU A 200 10.83 -9.07 -23.84
C LEU A 200 12.26 -9.00 -24.40
N VAL A 201 13.23 -9.18 -23.52
CA VAL A 201 14.65 -9.24 -23.87
C VAL A 201 15.08 -10.69 -23.76
N ASP A 202 15.42 -11.27 -24.90
CA ASP A 202 15.97 -12.61 -25.03
C ASP A 202 17.19 -12.56 -25.95
N PHE A 203 18.07 -13.57 -25.87
CA PHE A 203 19.24 -13.69 -26.73
C PHE A 203 18.87 -13.73 -28.22
N GLU A 204 17.72 -14.34 -28.55
CA GLU A 204 17.29 -14.54 -29.93
C GLU A 204 16.45 -13.40 -30.50
N LYS A 205 15.67 -12.71 -29.65
CA LYS A 205 14.75 -11.67 -30.09
C LYS A 205 14.46 -10.62 -29.03
N ASN A 206 14.17 -9.42 -29.55
CA ASN A 206 13.60 -8.32 -28.79
C ASN A 206 12.18 -8.10 -29.29
N GLU A 207 11.19 -8.35 -28.44
CA GLU A 207 9.77 -8.25 -28.81
C GLU A 207 9.04 -7.30 -27.86
N ARG A 208 8.16 -6.45 -28.40
CA ARG A 208 7.36 -5.54 -27.61
C ARG A 208 6.11 -6.25 -27.10
N VAL A 209 5.92 -6.24 -25.79
CA VAL A 209 4.73 -6.75 -25.10
C VAL A 209 3.84 -5.56 -24.73
N ASN A 210 2.57 -5.60 -25.11
CA ASN A 210 1.59 -4.55 -24.82
C ASN A 210 0.45 -5.10 -23.94
N GLY A 211 -0.37 -4.22 -23.37
CA GLY A 211 -1.55 -4.60 -22.58
C GLY A 211 -1.22 -5.05 -21.16
N LEU A 212 -0.07 -4.63 -20.63
CA LEU A 212 0.38 -4.97 -19.28
C LEU A 212 -0.55 -4.44 -18.19
N LEU A 213 -1.25 -3.32 -18.44
CA LEU A 213 -2.17 -2.72 -17.48
C LEU A 213 -3.36 -3.62 -17.13
N LYS A 214 -3.63 -4.66 -17.93
CA LYS A 214 -4.69 -5.65 -17.63
C LYS A 214 -4.28 -6.67 -16.57
N ASN A 215 -3.00 -6.74 -16.21
CA ASN A 215 -2.46 -7.70 -15.27
C ASN A 215 -2.34 -7.12 -13.85
N GLY A 216 -2.26 -8.01 -12.86
CA GLY A 216 -1.84 -7.68 -11.51
C GLY A 216 -0.35 -7.96 -11.33
N PHE A 217 0.32 -7.13 -10.53
CA PHE A 217 1.76 -7.22 -10.27
C PHE A 217 2.02 -7.41 -8.77
N GLU A 218 2.98 -8.26 -8.41
CA GLU A 218 3.55 -8.33 -7.05
C GLU A 218 4.89 -7.57 -7.05
N THR A 219 5.07 -6.65 -6.11
CA THR A 219 6.38 -6.03 -5.89
C THR A 219 7.28 -7.02 -5.17
N VAL A 220 8.29 -7.55 -5.87
CA VAL A 220 9.27 -8.48 -5.27
C VAL A 220 10.47 -7.72 -4.70
N TYR A 221 10.94 -6.70 -5.42
CA TYR A 221 12.07 -5.86 -5.02
C TYR A 221 11.78 -4.39 -5.32
N ARG A 222 12.36 -3.53 -4.48
CA ARG A 222 12.40 -2.09 -4.68
C ARG A 222 13.76 -1.61 -4.20
N VAL A 223 14.47 -0.86 -5.04
CA VAL A 223 15.87 -0.52 -4.82
C VAL A 223 16.10 0.94 -5.21
N ASN A 224 16.66 1.73 -4.29
CA ASN A 224 17.26 3.03 -4.59
C ASN A 224 18.75 2.88 -4.95
N VAL A 225 19.07 2.74 -6.24
CA VAL A 225 20.44 2.46 -6.71
C VAL A 225 21.36 3.65 -6.45
N GLY A 226 22.41 3.44 -5.65
CA GLY A 226 23.40 4.47 -5.31
C GLY A 226 22.91 5.52 -4.31
N GLY A 227 21.67 5.41 -3.83
CA GLY A 227 21.06 6.32 -2.87
C GLY A 227 20.94 5.74 -1.47
N PHE A 228 20.45 6.57 -0.53
CA PHE A 228 20.09 6.12 0.81
C PHE A 228 18.71 5.47 0.83
N LYS A 229 18.44 4.66 1.86
CA LYS A 229 17.12 4.07 2.11
C LYS A 229 16.05 5.16 2.15
N VAL A 230 15.01 5.00 1.34
CA VAL A 230 13.80 5.85 1.41
C VAL A 230 12.75 5.09 2.19
N THR A 231 12.31 5.64 3.31
CA THR A 231 11.26 5.06 4.13
C THR A 231 9.88 5.50 3.65
N SER A 232 8.84 4.79 4.10
CA SER A 232 7.44 5.17 3.80
C SER A 232 7.14 6.64 4.12
N PHE A 233 7.70 7.17 5.20
CA PHE A 233 7.54 8.59 5.58
C PHE A 233 7.94 9.58 4.47
N ASN A 234 8.91 9.23 3.63
CA ASN A 234 9.46 10.09 2.58
C ASN A 234 8.95 9.73 1.17
N ASP A 235 8.02 8.79 1.03
CA ASP A 235 7.45 8.37 -0.26
C ASP A 235 5.94 8.68 -0.31
N SER A 236 5.48 9.27 -1.42
CA SER A 236 4.08 9.68 -1.58
C SER A 236 3.07 8.53 -1.67
N LEU A 237 3.54 7.29 -1.89
CA LEU A 237 2.76 6.07 -1.85
C LEU A 237 3.15 5.18 -0.66
N TRP A 238 3.93 5.70 0.30
CA TRP A 238 4.43 5.00 1.46
C TRP A 238 5.22 3.71 1.15
N ARG A 239 5.93 3.72 0.01
CA ARG A 239 6.84 2.64 -0.38
C ARG A 239 8.18 2.79 0.34
N THR A 240 8.88 1.67 0.52
CA THR A 240 10.27 1.65 1.01
C THR A 240 11.21 1.25 -0.12
N TRP A 241 12.21 2.08 -0.42
CA TRP A 241 13.20 1.89 -1.51
C TRP A 241 14.63 1.68 -1.02
#